data_AF-A0A442FST7-F1
#
_entry.id   AF-A0A442FST7-F1
#
_cell.length_a   1.000
_cell.length_b   1.000
_cell.length_c   1.000
_cell.angle_alpha   90.00
_cell.angle_beta   90.00
_cell.angle_gamma   90.00
#
_symmetry.space_group_name_H-M   'P 1'
#
loop_
_entity.id
_entity.type
_entity.pdbx_description
1 polymer ?
#
loop_
_entity_poly.entity_id
_entity_poly.type
_entity_poly.pdbx_seq_one_letter_code
_entity_poly.pdbx_strand_id
1 'polypeptide(L)'
;MPIRIAIERRLPQDSEQMVAMRERLIEMCQNYLDSGLGDGNAEQRLCSPDDFTYYQQLSEVLLAHQLTTAGIDFTHQAIGPDFCINHNGRRIWIEVIAPTPANIPEAWLSATDGVREFPHEAILLRWTAAIKQKAEVLLGDLPGANGYLANSIVGPRDCYVIAINGRLLRGLGGVLQALIGISQFPFAVEATFAVGPLQVRINRETLEASEPEHQQRYLIHKPVGQPVPADTFLDPRFAPISAIWAVDIDEFAVMDLPARMVVVHNPNAINPLPVGFLPAQDEYVASVIDARTYRLDRVEGRTLRPVENSVTVG
;
A
#
# COMPACT_ATOMS: atom_id res chain seq x y z
N MET A 1 20.54 -20.68 0.37
CA MET A 1 20.92 -20.25 -0.99
C MET A 1 21.31 -18.79 -0.85
N PRO A 2 22.48 -18.34 -1.34
CA PRO A 2 22.87 -16.93 -1.27
C PRO A 2 21.87 -16.03 -2.00
N ILE A 3 21.64 -14.83 -1.50
CA ILE A 3 20.68 -13.87 -2.05
C ILE A 3 20.95 -13.53 -3.53
N ARG A 4 22.22 -13.43 -3.91
CA ARG A 4 22.66 -13.23 -5.29
C ARG A 4 22.10 -14.30 -6.22
N ILE A 5 22.26 -15.58 -5.86
CA ILE A 5 21.76 -16.71 -6.65
C ILE A 5 20.24 -16.68 -6.74
N ALA A 6 19.55 -16.26 -5.66
CA ALA A 6 18.10 -16.12 -5.66
C ALA A 6 17.62 -15.05 -6.65
N ILE A 7 18.23 -13.86 -6.61
CA ILE A 7 17.90 -12.74 -7.48
C ILE A 7 18.23 -13.04 -8.94
N GLU A 8 19.40 -13.64 -9.22
CA GLU A 8 19.80 -14.03 -10.58
C GLU A 8 18.83 -15.04 -11.21
N ARG A 9 18.32 -16.00 -10.43
CA ARG A 9 17.31 -16.96 -10.89
C ARG A 9 15.96 -16.30 -11.19
N ARG A 10 15.61 -15.30 -10.40
CA ARG A 10 14.32 -14.59 -10.52
C ARG A 10 14.30 -13.60 -11.67
N LEU A 11 15.45 -12.99 -11.94
CA LEU A 11 15.68 -12.03 -13.02
C LEU A 11 16.76 -12.59 -13.96
N PRO A 12 16.45 -13.61 -14.78
CA PRO A 12 17.45 -14.34 -15.57
C PRO A 12 17.96 -13.55 -16.79
N GLN A 13 17.40 -12.39 -17.12
CA GLN A 13 17.75 -11.63 -18.31
C GLN A 13 19.13 -10.97 -18.19
N ASP A 14 19.93 -11.05 -19.25
CA ASP A 14 21.32 -10.55 -19.29
C ASP A 14 21.49 -9.25 -20.07
N SER A 15 20.42 -8.48 -20.28
CA SER A 15 20.60 -7.12 -20.81
C SER A 15 21.36 -6.25 -19.79
N GLU A 16 22.13 -5.29 -20.28
CA GLU A 16 22.93 -4.39 -19.44
C GLU A 16 22.09 -3.73 -18.33
N GLN A 17 20.89 -3.27 -18.68
CA GLN A 17 19.94 -2.70 -17.74
C GLN A 17 19.49 -3.69 -16.65
N MET A 18 19.24 -4.95 -17.02
CA MET A 18 18.81 -6.00 -16.08
C MET A 18 19.96 -6.43 -15.17
N VAL A 19 21.20 -6.49 -15.67
CA VAL A 19 22.39 -6.73 -14.86
C VAL A 19 22.56 -5.60 -13.83
N ALA A 20 22.47 -4.34 -14.26
CA ALA A 20 22.57 -3.19 -13.35
C ALA A 20 21.47 -3.20 -12.28
N MET A 21 20.22 -3.52 -12.66
CA MET A 21 19.11 -3.65 -11.72
C MET A 21 19.34 -4.79 -10.71
N ARG A 22 19.83 -5.95 -11.15
CA ARG A 22 20.18 -7.07 -10.26
C ARG A 22 21.24 -6.67 -9.25
N GLU A 23 22.33 -6.04 -9.69
CA GLU A 23 23.41 -5.63 -8.78
C GLU A 23 22.92 -4.63 -7.73
N ARG A 24 22.15 -3.61 -8.14
CA ARG A 24 21.55 -2.65 -7.21
C ARG A 24 20.59 -3.32 -6.23
N LEU A 25 19.75 -4.24 -6.71
CA LEU A 25 18.81 -4.98 -5.86
C LEU A 25 19.54 -5.86 -4.85
N ILE A 26 20.62 -6.53 -5.25
CA ILE A 26 21.47 -7.34 -4.35
C ILE A 26 22.09 -6.44 -3.29
N GLU A 27 22.68 -5.30 -3.68
CA GLU A 27 23.27 -4.33 -2.75
C GLU A 27 22.23 -3.81 -1.75
N MET A 28 21.05 -3.41 -2.22
CA MET A 28 19.98 -2.90 -1.35
C MET A 28 19.49 -3.96 -0.36
N CYS A 29 19.27 -5.18 -0.81
CA CYS A 29 18.86 -6.27 0.07
C CYS A 29 19.97 -6.61 1.09
N GLN A 30 21.24 -6.63 0.67
CA GLN A 30 22.37 -6.89 1.57
C GLN A 30 22.49 -5.78 2.62
N ASN A 31 22.41 -4.52 2.21
CA ASN A 31 22.44 -3.36 3.12
C ASN A 31 21.28 -3.41 4.12
N TYR A 32 20.09 -3.83 3.70
CA TYR A 32 18.93 -4.02 4.59
C TYR A 32 19.20 -5.08 5.68
N LEU A 33 19.76 -6.22 5.28
CA LEU A 33 20.11 -7.31 6.20
C LEU A 33 21.25 -6.90 7.15
N ASP A 34 22.33 -6.32 6.61
CA ASP A 34 23.51 -5.91 7.37
C ASP A 34 23.20 -4.79 8.37
N SER A 35 22.21 -3.95 8.06
CA SER A 35 21.71 -2.89 8.96
C SER A 35 20.79 -3.42 10.06
N GLY A 36 20.49 -4.72 10.08
CA GLY A 36 19.61 -5.35 11.07
C GLY A 36 18.16 -4.89 10.96
N LEU A 37 17.73 -4.46 9.77
CA LEU A 37 16.36 -4.00 9.53
C LEU A 37 15.38 -5.14 9.28
N GLY A 38 15.86 -6.32 8.90
CA GLY A 38 15.06 -7.53 8.77
C GLY A 38 15.09 -8.40 10.02
N ASP A 39 14.02 -9.19 10.22
CA ASP A 39 14.01 -10.23 11.23
C ASP A 39 14.96 -11.40 10.88
N GLY A 40 15.09 -12.37 11.80
CA GLY A 40 15.99 -13.51 11.63
C GLY A 40 15.66 -14.44 10.43
N ASN A 41 14.50 -14.28 9.80
CA ASN A 41 14.08 -15.03 8.63
C ASN A 41 14.08 -14.19 7.34
N ALA A 42 14.46 -12.90 7.40
CA ALA A 42 14.39 -12.00 6.27
C ALA A 42 15.21 -12.49 5.07
N GLU A 43 16.46 -12.96 5.28
CA GLU A 43 17.28 -13.53 4.21
C GLU A 43 16.61 -14.76 3.57
N GLN A 44 16.03 -15.64 4.39
CA GLN A 44 15.30 -16.81 3.90
C GLN A 44 14.10 -16.41 3.04
N ARG A 45 13.34 -15.38 3.45
CA ARG A 45 12.19 -14.86 2.70
C ARG A 45 12.61 -14.21 1.38
N LEU A 46 13.70 -13.42 1.37
CA LEU A 46 14.29 -12.86 0.15
C LEU A 46 14.82 -13.93 -0.81
N CYS A 47 15.21 -15.09 -0.29
CA CYS A 47 15.65 -16.23 -1.09
C CYS A 47 14.52 -17.18 -1.50
N SER A 48 13.27 -16.90 -1.12
CA SER A 48 12.15 -17.79 -1.37
C SER A 48 11.79 -17.85 -2.86
N PRO A 49 11.57 -19.05 -3.43
CA PRO A 49 11.01 -19.19 -4.77
C PRO A 49 9.51 -18.85 -4.81
N ASP A 50 8.84 -18.80 -3.66
CA ASP A 50 7.44 -18.37 -3.56
C ASP A 50 7.34 -16.84 -3.70
N ASP A 51 6.56 -16.40 -4.68
CA ASP A 51 6.39 -14.98 -5.01
C ASP A 51 5.84 -14.17 -3.85
N PHE A 52 4.89 -14.72 -3.09
CA PHE A 52 4.26 -13.98 -2.02
C PHE A 52 5.22 -13.73 -0.87
N THR A 53 5.95 -14.76 -0.47
CA THR A 53 6.99 -14.68 0.55
C THR A 53 8.09 -13.70 0.15
N TYR A 54 8.54 -13.76 -1.10
CA TYR A 54 9.56 -12.86 -1.62
C TYR A 54 9.08 -11.41 -1.68
N TYR A 55 7.93 -11.13 -2.31
CA TYR A 55 7.45 -9.76 -2.49
C TYR A 55 6.99 -9.13 -1.19
N GLN A 56 6.53 -9.91 -0.20
CA GLN A 56 6.31 -9.39 1.16
C GLN A 56 7.62 -8.83 1.74
N GLN A 57 8.69 -9.62 1.74
CA GLN A 57 9.96 -9.19 2.31
C GLN A 57 10.64 -8.10 1.46
N LEU A 58 10.55 -8.19 0.13
CA LEU A 58 11.09 -7.16 -0.76
C LEU A 58 10.35 -5.82 -0.57
N SER A 59 9.05 -5.84 -0.26
CA SER A 59 8.31 -4.61 0.03
C SER A 59 8.90 -3.86 1.23
N GLU A 60 9.31 -4.57 2.27
CA GLU A 60 10.02 -3.96 3.41
C GLU A 60 11.35 -3.33 2.96
N VAL A 61 12.17 -4.05 2.19
CA VAL A 61 13.45 -3.53 1.66
C VAL A 61 13.25 -2.26 0.84
N LEU A 62 12.27 -2.27 -0.07
CA LEU A 62 12.01 -1.15 -0.96
C LEU A 62 11.44 0.06 -0.20
N LEU A 63 10.57 -0.15 0.79
CA LEU A 63 10.05 0.93 1.62
C LEU A 63 11.11 1.51 2.56
N ALA A 64 11.99 0.67 3.12
CA ALA A 64 13.16 1.12 3.88
C ALA A 64 14.05 2.04 3.02
N HIS A 65 14.24 1.70 1.75
CA HIS A 65 14.94 2.56 0.80
C HIS A 65 14.20 3.87 0.55
N GLN A 66 12.87 3.84 0.34
CA GLN A 66 12.08 5.08 0.15
C GLN A 66 12.17 6.01 1.36
N LEU A 67 12.10 5.47 2.59
CA LEU A 67 12.28 6.24 3.83
C LEU A 67 13.70 6.84 3.93
N THR A 68 14.72 6.04 3.63
CA THR A 68 16.13 6.47 3.64
C THR A 68 16.37 7.60 2.64
N THR A 69 15.89 7.46 1.40
CA THR A 69 16.02 8.48 0.34
C THR A 69 15.23 9.74 0.68
N ALA A 70 14.14 9.62 1.44
CA ALA A 70 13.41 10.75 2.00
C ALA A 70 14.11 11.37 3.25
N GLY A 71 15.27 10.87 3.67
CA GLY A 71 15.97 11.37 4.86
C GLY A 71 15.16 11.18 6.15
N ILE A 72 14.36 10.12 6.22
CA ILE A 72 13.61 9.74 7.41
C ILE A 72 14.39 8.65 8.13
N ASP A 73 14.82 8.94 9.36
CA ASP A 73 15.47 7.95 10.22
C ASP A 73 14.43 7.00 10.82
N PHE A 74 14.70 5.70 10.77
CA PHE A 74 13.84 4.67 11.32
C PHE A 74 14.66 3.55 11.95
N THR A 75 14.00 2.74 12.75
CA THR A 75 14.56 1.55 13.41
C THR A 75 13.62 0.37 13.22
N HIS A 76 14.16 -0.83 13.28
CA HIS A 76 13.39 -2.08 13.34
C HIS A 76 13.38 -2.63 14.78
N GLN A 77 12.33 -3.35 15.16
CA GLN A 77 12.27 -4.10 16.41
C GLN A 77 11.93 -5.56 16.14
N ALA A 78 12.56 -6.47 16.88
CA ALA A 78 12.32 -7.91 16.73
C ALA A 78 10.86 -8.34 16.95
N ILE A 79 10.08 -7.53 17.67
CA ILE A 79 8.64 -7.75 17.91
C ILE A 79 7.91 -6.46 17.60
N GLY A 80 6.89 -6.54 16.76
CA GLY A 80 6.01 -5.43 16.43
C GLY A 80 6.08 -5.07 14.94
N PRO A 81 5.70 -3.82 14.61
CA PRO A 81 5.70 -3.35 13.23
C PRO A 81 7.08 -3.23 12.61
N ASP A 82 7.11 -3.29 11.28
CA ASP A 82 8.34 -3.38 10.50
C ASP A 82 9.26 -2.18 10.73
N PHE A 83 8.69 -0.96 10.84
CA PHE A 83 9.44 0.27 11.09
C PHE A 83 8.90 1.08 12.27
N CYS A 84 9.82 1.63 13.05
CA CYS A 84 9.59 2.63 14.09
C CYS A 84 10.37 3.92 13.78
N ILE A 85 9.66 5.01 13.58
CA ILE A 85 10.22 6.35 13.37
C ILE A 85 9.97 7.21 14.62
N ASN A 86 11.01 7.88 15.12
CA ASN A 86 10.88 8.87 16.19
C ASN A 86 10.80 10.27 15.57
N HIS A 87 9.63 10.91 15.67
CA HIS A 87 9.42 12.25 15.12
C HIS A 87 8.78 13.16 16.16
N ASN A 88 9.45 14.27 16.52
CA ASN A 88 8.98 15.25 17.50
C ASN A 88 8.53 14.63 18.85
N GLY A 89 9.28 13.64 19.34
CA GLY A 89 8.97 12.96 20.61
C GLY A 89 7.80 11.97 20.55
N ARG A 90 7.28 11.68 19.35
CA ARG A 90 6.23 10.67 19.11
C ARG A 90 6.75 9.56 18.21
N ARG A 91 6.36 8.32 18.51
CA ARG A 91 6.65 7.17 17.64
C ARG A 91 5.61 7.07 16.54
N ILE A 92 6.08 6.80 15.32
CA ILE A 92 5.27 6.48 14.15
C ILE A 92 5.67 5.08 13.73
N TRP A 93 4.72 4.15 13.82
CA TRP A 93 4.88 2.77 13.41
C TRP A 93 4.36 2.59 11.98
N ILE A 94 5.09 1.80 11.19
CA ILE A 94 4.69 1.40 9.84
C ILE A 94 4.70 -0.12 9.78
N GLU A 95 3.56 -0.68 9.41
CA GLU A 95 3.35 -2.12 9.21
C GLU A 95 3.11 -2.39 7.73
N VAL A 96 3.96 -3.21 7.12
CA VAL A 96 4.02 -3.50 5.69
C VAL A 96 3.23 -4.76 5.36
N ILE A 97 2.51 -4.73 4.24
CA ILE A 97 1.84 -5.89 3.66
C ILE A 97 1.84 -5.85 2.13
N ALA A 98 2.20 -6.97 1.52
CA ALA A 98 1.99 -7.25 0.10
C ALA A 98 0.85 -8.26 -0.05
N PRO A 99 -0.40 -7.83 -0.26
CA PRO A 99 -1.54 -8.75 -0.36
C PRO A 99 -1.36 -9.77 -1.49
N THR A 100 -1.71 -11.03 -1.21
CA THR A 100 -1.72 -12.08 -2.24
C THR A 100 -2.87 -11.84 -3.23
N PRO A 101 -2.71 -12.23 -4.51
CA PRO A 101 -3.72 -12.03 -5.56
C PRO A 101 -4.85 -13.07 -5.50
N ALA A 102 -5.23 -13.53 -4.30
CA ALA A 102 -6.24 -14.57 -4.15
C ALA A 102 -7.59 -14.13 -4.76
N ASN A 103 -8.17 -15.00 -5.59
CA ASN A 103 -9.39 -14.78 -6.37
C ASN A 103 -9.32 -13.64 -7.40
N ILE A 104 -8.13 -13.15 -7.75
CA ILE A 104 -7.93 -12.31 -8.92
C ILE A 104 -7.84 -13.22 -10.16
N PRO A 105 -8.54 -12.92 -11.26
CA PRO A 105 -8.49 -13.74 -12.46
C PRO A 105 -7.06 -13.92 -13.01
N GLU A 106 -6.71 -15.16 -13.37
CA GLU A 106 -5.41 -15.45 -14.02
C GLU A 106 -5.25 -14.68 -15.34
N ALA A 107 -6.37 -14.48 -16.05
CA ALA A 107 -6.43 -13.65 -17.24
C ALA A 107 -6.22 -12.15 -16.98
N TRP A 108 -6.11 -11.69 -15.73
CA TRP A 108 -5.61 -10.36 -15.40
C TRP A 108 -4.11 -10.40 -15.08
N LEU A 109 -3.68 -11.36 -14.27
CA LEU A 109 -2.31 -11.48 -13.75
C LEU A 109 -1.28 -11.86 -14.83
N SER A 110 -1.61 -12.78 -15.72
CA SER A 110 -0.70 -13.29 -16.76
C SER A 110 -0.35 -12.25 -17.84
N ALA A 111 0.74 -12.45 -18.58
CA ALA A 111 1.18 -11.59 -19.69
C ALA A 111 0.69 -12.09 -21.08
N THR A 112 -0.58 -12.47 -21.21
CA THR A 112 -1.22 -12.88 -22.48
C THR A 112 -1.76 -11.69 -23.31
N ASP A 113 -1.87 -11.85 -24.62
CA ASP A 113 -2.52 -10.84 -25.47
C ASP A 113 -4.05 -10.89 -25.33
N GLY A 114 -4.72 -9.74 -25.51
CA GLY A 114 -6.18 -9.65 -25.64
C GLY A 114 -6.86 -8.61 -24.74
N VAL A 115 -8.18 -8.46 -24.93
CA VAL A 115 -9.04 -7.61 -24.11
C VAL A 115 -9.31 -8.29 -22.78
N ARG A 116 -9.21 -7.53 -21.70
CA ARG A 116 -9.37 -8.04 -20.34
C ARG A 116 -10.29 -7.15 -19.54
N GLU A 117 -11.02 -7.76 -18.63
CA GLU A 117 -11.79 -7.05 -17.62
C GLU A 117 -10.85 -6.63 -16.48
N PHE A 118 -10.99 -5.40 -16.02
CA PHE A 118 -10.30 -4.93 -14.82
C PHE A 118 -11.01 -5.48 -13.57
N PRO A 119 -10.39 -6.39 -12.80
CA PRO A 119 -11.05 -7.11 -11.73
C PRO A 119 -11.10 -6.27 -10.44
N HIS A 120 -11.68 -5.08 -10.54
CA HIS A 120 -11.64 -4.05 -9.51
C HIS A 120 -12.23 -4.52 -8.17
N GLU A 121 -13.31 -5.29 -8.16
CA GLU A 121 -13.87 -5.84 -6.91
C GLU A 121 -12.93 -6.86 -6.26
N ALA A 122 -12.32 -7.75 -7.06
CA ALA A 122 -11.38 -8.75 -6.55
C ALA A 122 -10.13 -8.08 -5.96
N ILE A 123 -9.59 -7.06 -6.63
CA ILE A 123 -8.47 -6.24 -6.12
C ILE A 123 -8.89 -5.52 -4.85
N LEU A 124 -10.04 -4.84 -4.83
CA LEU A 124 -10.53 -4.13 -3.65
C LEU A 124 -10.76 -5.07 -2.45
N LEU A 125 -11.20 -6.31 -2.69
CA LEU A 125 -11.28 -7.35 -1.66
C LEU A 125 -9.91 -7.74 -1.08
N ARG A 126 -8.82 -7.58 -1.83
CA ARG A 126 -7.45 -7.78 -1.32
C ARG A 126 -6.99 -6.61 -0.46
N TRP A 127 -7.31 -5.38 -0.86
CA TRP A 127 -7.03 -4.18 -0.07
C TRP A 127 -7.79 -4.18 1.26
N THR A 128 -9.09 -4.43 1.25
CA THR A 128 -9.90 -4.52 2.48
C THR A 128 -9.42 -5.64 3.40
N ALA A 129 -9.04 -6.81 2.84
CA ALA A 129 -8.47 -7.90 3.62
C ALA A 129 -7.11 -7.54 4.25
N ALA A 130 -6.24 -6.85 3.52
CA ALA A 130 -4.93 -6.42 4.02
C ALA A 130 -5.06 -5.42 5.18
N ILE A 131 -5.94 -4.41 5.02
CA ILE A 131 -6.23 -3.44 6.07
C ILE A 131 -6.79 -4.16 7.31
N LYS A 132 -7.78 -5.04 7.11
CA LYS A 132 -8.40 -5.81 8.18
C LYS A 132 -7.36 -6.67 8.92
N GLN A 133 -6.52 -7.40 8.20
CA GLN A 133 -5.50 -8.26 8.82
C GLN A 133 -4.57 -7.47 9.74
N LYS A 134 -4.07 -6.31 9.30
CA LYS A 134 -3.17 -5.50 10.12
C LYS A 134 -3.90 -4.75 11.25
N ALA A 135 -5.17 -4.40 11.04
CA ALA A 135 -6.03 -3.87 12.10
C ALA A 135 -6.26 -4.91 13.21
N GLU A 136 -6.55 -6.16 12.87
CA GLU A 136 -6.77 -7.24 13.85
C GLU A 136 -5.50 -7.51 14.68
N VAL A 137 -4.32 -7.42 14.08
CA VAL A 137 -3.03 -7.52 14.79
C VAL A 137 -2.81 -6.32 15.73
N LEU A 138 -3.14 -5.10 15.31
CA LEU A 138 -3.05 -3.91 16.15
C LEU A 138 -4.00 -3.98 17.35
N LEU A 139 -5.26 -4.32 17.09
CA LEU A 139 -6.36 -4.25 18.06
C LEU A 139 -6.44 -5.49 18.97
N GLY A 140 -6.03 -6.67 18.49
CA GLY A 140 -6.11 -7.92 19.24
C GLY A 140 -7.42 -8.69 19.05
N ASP A 141 -8.04 -8.57 17.87
CA ASP A 141 -9.28 -9.26 17.54
C ASP A 141 -9.06 -10.71 17.08
N LEU A 142 -7.81 -11.17 17.05
CA LEU A 142 -7.45 -12.55 16.72
C LEU A 142 -7.75 -13.50 17.90
N PRO A 143 -8.37 -14.67 17.67
CA PRO A 143 -8.64 -15.64 18.72
C PRO A 143 -7.37 -16.03 19.49
N GLY A 144 -7.32 -15.68 20.78
CA GLY A 144 -6.23 -16.07 21.68
C GLY A 144 -4.96 -15.21 21.61
N ALA A 145 -4.98 -14.07 20.93
CA ALA A 145 -3.82 -13.17 20.86
C ALA A 145 -4.19 -11.73 21.26
N ASN A 146 -3.43 -11.17 22.20
CA ASN A 146 -3.48 -9.73 22.49
C ASN A 146 -2.83 -8.97 21.33
N GLY A 147 -3.45 -7.86 20.92
CA GLY A 147 -2.91 -7.00 19.85
C GLY A 147 -1.73 -6.15 20.31
N TYR A 148 -1.10 -5.46 19.36
CA TYR A 148 0.04 -4.58 19.65
C TYR A 148 -0.27 -3.50 20.70
N LEU A 149 -1.49 -2.97 20.73
CA LEU A 149 -1.92 -1.99 21.74
C LEU A 149 -1.95 -2.61 23.14
N ALA A 150 -2.57 -3.79 23.28
CA ALA A 150 -2.69 -4.48 24.56
C ALA A 150 -1.33 -4.94 25.10
N ASN A 151 -0.40 -5.30 24.22
CA ASN A 151 0.97 -5.68 24.58
C ASN A 151 1.92 -4.49 24.75
N SER A 152 1.43 -3.25 24.62
CA SER A 152 2.25 -2.02 24.70
C SER A 152 3.41 -1.96 23.71
N ILE A 153 3.32 -2.72 22.61
CA ILE A 153 4.26 -2.64 21.48
C ILE A 153 4.02 -1.30 20.77
N VAL A 154 2.76 -1.04 20.42
CA VAL A 154 2.29 0.28 19.97
C VAL A 154 1.67 0.99 21.17
N GLY A 155 2.21 2.15 21.51
CA GLY A 155 1.71 2.96 22.62
C GLY A 155 0.41 3.70 22.27
N PRO A 156 -0.40 4.10 23.27
CA PRO A 156 -1.68 4.76 23.03
C PRO A 156 -1.58 6.15 22.40
N ARG A 157 -0.37 6.73 22.38
CA ARG A 157 -0.06 8.03 21.75
C ARG A 157 0.76 7.90 20.47
N ASP A 158 1.05 6.67 20.06
CA ASP A 158 1.83 6.41 18.86
C ASP A 158 0.93 6.51 17.62
N CYS A 159 1.53 6.95 16.52
CA CYS A 159 0.90 6.92 15.21
C CYS A 159 1.10 5.52 14.61
N TYR A 160 0.09 4.98 13.92
CA TYR A 160 0.16 3.66 13.30
C TYR A 160 -0.28 3.72 11.84
N VAL A 161 0.60 3.33 10.94
CA VAL A 161 0.38 3.36 9.49
C VAL A 161 0.44 1.94 8.93
N ILE A 162 -0.50 1.61 8.06
CA ILE A 162 -0.44 0.38 7.27
C ILE A 162 0.09 0.71 5.89
N ALA A 163 1.26 0.20 5.53
CA ALA A 163 1.81 0.30 4.18
C ALA A 163 1.40 -0.92 3.35
N ILE A 164 0.68 -0.68 2.25
CA ILE A 164 0.15 -1.76 1.40
C ILE A 164 0.80 -1.67 0.03
N ASN A 165 1.58 -2.68 -0.34
CA ASN A 165 2.18 -2.78 -1.67
C ASN A 165 1.29 -3.56 -2.64
N GLY A 166 0.70 -2.85 -3.61
CA GLY A 166 -0.17 -3.41 -4.64
C GLY A 166 0.54 -4.23 -5.73
N ARG A 167 1.87 -4.42 -5.67
CA ARG A 167 2.67 -5.06 -6.73
C ARG A 167 2.16 -6.42 -7.21
N LEU A 168 1.69 -7.27 -6.30
CA LEU A 168 1.15 -8.60 -6.62
C LEU A 168 -0.23 -8.56 -7.28
N LEU A 169 -0.92 -7.42 -7.23
CA LEU A 169 -2.28 -7.23 -7.77
C LEU A 169 -2.27 -6.65 -9.19
N ARG A 170 -1.08 -6.32 -9.71
CA ARG A 170 -0.88 -5.78 -11.06
C ARG A 170 -1.32 -6.75 -12.15
N GLY A 171 -1.74 -6.20 -13.29
CA GLY A 171 -2.07 -6.97 -14.48
C GLY A 171 -0.88 -7.12 -15.43
N LEU A 172 -1.06 -7.90 -16.51
CA LEU A 172 -0.09 -8.08 -17.61
C LEU A 172 1.31 -8.48 -17.13
N GLY A 173 1.42 -9.50 -16.28
CA GLY A 173 2.70 -9.96 -15.74
C GLY A 173 3.40 -8.94 -14.85
N GLY A 174 2.66 -7.97 -14.29
CA GLY A 174 3.22 -6.92 -13.43
C GLY A 174 3.44 -5.57 -14.13
N VAL A 175 3.10 -5.44 -15.42
CA VAL A 175 3.27 -4.20 -16.18
C VAL A 175 2.15 -3.20 -15.90
N LEU A 176 0.91 -3.68 -15.76
CA LEU A 176 -0.25 -2.81 -15.58
C LEU A 176 -0.48 -2.55 -14.09
N GLN A 177 -0.15 -1.33 -13.65
CA GLN A 177 -0.31 -0.88 -12.27
C GLN A 177 -1.75 -1.02 -11.78
N ALA A 178 -1.90 -1.32 -10.49
CA ALA A 178 -3.20 -1.58 -9.85
C ALA A 178 -3.37 -0.78 -8.55
N LEU A 179 -2.84 0.45 -8.52
CA LEU A 179 -2.99 1.37 -7.39
C LEU A 179 -4.33 2.14 -7.43
N ILE A 180 -4.77 2.51 -8.64
CA ILE A 180 -6.00 3.28 -8.88
C ILE A 180 -7.15 2.32 -9.20
N GLY A 181 -8.26 2.47 -8.48
CA GLY A 181 -9.46 1.68 -8.64
C GLY A 181 -10.43 2.23 -9.68
N ILE A 182 -11.59 1.58 -9.79
CA ILE A 182 -12.61 1.91 -10.81
C ILE A 182 -13.23 3.30 -10.59
N SER A 183 -13.19 3.80 -9.35
CA SER A 183 -13.62 5.15 -8.99
C SER A 183 -12.67 6.24 -9.48
N GLN A 184 -11.53 5.90 -10.09
CA GLN A 184 -10.44 6.83 -10.41
C GLN A 184 -9.71 7.38 -9.17
N PHE A 185 -10.08 6.93 -7.96
CA PHE A 185 -9.31 7.11 -6.74
C PHE A 185 -8.43 5.88 -6.45
N PRO A 186 -7.40 6.00 -5.60
CA PRO A 186 -6.65 4.84 -5.14
C PRO A 186 -7.55 3.80 -4.47
N PHE A 187 -7.21 2.52 -4.60
CA PHE A 187 -7.95 1.45 -3.91
C PHE A 187 -8.00 1.65 -2.38
N ALA A 188 -6.98 2.28 -1.79
CA ALA A 188 -7.00 2.66 -0.39
C ALA A 188 -8.15 3.62 -0.06
N VAL A 189 -8.49 4.57 -0.94
CA VAL A 189 -9.66 5.45 -0.77
C VAL A 189 -10.95 4.64 -0.90
N GLU A 190 -11.06 3.79 -1.93
CA GLU A 190 -12.23 2.94 -2.12
C GLU A 190 -12.49 2.01 -0.92
N ALA A 191 -11.43 1.50 -0.28
CA ALA A 191 -11.48 0.57 0.85
C ALA A 191 -11.71 1.22 2.22
N THR A 192 -11.52 2.55 2.32
CA THR A 192 -11.60 3.27 3.60
C THR A 192 -12.75 4.27 3.68
N PHE A 193 -13.21 4.80 2.54
CA PHE A 193 -14.24 5.84 2.45
C PHE A 193 -15.49 5.42 1.67
N ALA A 194 -15.62 4.14 1.32
CA ALA A 194 -16.75 3.62 0.53
C ALA A 194 -16.98 4.36 -0.80
N VAL A 195 -15.90 4.87 -1.40
CA VAL A 195 -15.97 5.53 -2.71
C VAL A 195 -16.09 4.46 -3.81
N GLY A 196 -17.14 4.57 -4.61
CA GLY A 196 -17.44 3.69 -5.74
C GLY A 196 -17.27 4.35 -7.10
N PRO A 197 -17.59 3.64 -8.19
CA PRO A 197 -17.50 4.15 -9.55
C PRO A 197 -18.35 5.41 -9.76
N LEU A 198 -17.99 6.21 -10.77
CA LEU A 198 -18.84 7.29 -11.26
C LEU A 198 -20.16 6.72 -11.79
N GLN A 199 -21.26 7.34 -11.40
CA GLN A 199 -22.61 6.99 -11.82
C GLN A 199 -23.39 8.24 -12.25
N VAL A 200 -24.34 8.02 -13.15
CA VAL A 200 -25.35 9.00 -13.55
C VAL A 200 -26.70 8.36 -13.33
N ARG A 201 -27.60 9.03 -12.61
CA ARG A 201 -28.96 8.54 -12.36
C ARG A 201 -29.88 9.14 -13.41
N ILE A 202 -30.65 8.30 -14.08
CA ILE A 202 -31.63 8.73 -15.07
C ILE A 202 -33.02 8.57 -14.47
N ASN A 203 -33.76 9.66 -14.36
CA ASN A 203 -35.17 9.62 -13.98
C ASN A 203 -35.95 8.96 -15.12
N ARG A 204 -36.62 7.83 -14.84
CA ARG A 204 -37.35 7.07 -15.86
C ARG A 204 -38.59 7.80 -16.40
N GLU A 205 -39.15 8.73 -15.63
CA GLU A 205 -40.35 9.49 -16.02
C GLU A 205 -39.99 10.75 -16.81
N THR A 206 -38.99 11.51 -16.34
CA THR A 206 -38.58 12.78 -16.99
C THR A 206 -37.47 12.62 -18.02
N LEU A 207 -36.78 11.48 -18.05
CA LEU A 207 -35.56 11.21 -18.82
C LEU A 207 -34.38 12.14 -18.50
N GLU A 208 -34.50 12.94 -17.45
CA GLU A 208 -33.42 13.81 -16.98
C GLU A 208 -32.32 12.99 -16.31
N ALA A 209 -31.08 13.36 -16.61
CA ALA A 209 -29.88 12.79 -16.00
C ALA A 209 -29.43 13.66 -14.82
N SER A 210 -28.95 13.03 -13.75
CA SER A 210 -28.22 13.72 -12.68
C SER A 210 -26.85 14.19 -13.18
N GLU A 211 -26.23 15.10 -12.43
CA GLU A 211 -24.78 15.29 -12.54
C GLU A 211 -24.04 13.98 -12.20
N PRO A 212 -22.87 13.72 -12.80
CA PRO A 212 -22.03 12.60 -12.43
C PRO A 212 -21.62 12.67 -10.95
N GLU A 213 -21.84 11.60 -10.21
CA GLU A 213 -21.46 11.47 -8.80
C GLU A 213 -20.75 10.14 -8.57
N HIS A 214 -19.95 10.02 -7.50
CA HIS A 214 -19.43 8.73 -7.08
C HIS A 214 -20.49 7.95 -6.32
N GLN A 215 -20.64 6.67 -6.65
CA GLN A 215 -21.45 5.75 -5.86
C GLN A 215 -20.92 5.66 -4.42
N GLN A 216 -21.81 5.66 -3.43
CA GLN A 216 -21.46 5.24 -2.06
C GLN A 216 -21.55 3.72 -1.95
N ARG A 217 -20.39 3.05 -1.95
CA ARG A 217 -20.26 1.59 -1.97
C ARG A 217 -19.70 1.09 -0.63
N TYR A 218 -20.56 1.06 0.38
CA TYR A 218 -20.21 0.61 1.74
C TYR A 218 -19.89 -0.89 1.82
N LEU A 219 -20.48 -1.70 0.94
CA LEU A 219 -20.32 -3.16 0.95
C LEU A 219 -19.82 -3.65 -0.40
N ILE A 220 -18.80 -4.51 -0.36
CA ILE A 220 -18.29 -5.25 -1.51
C ILE A 220 -18.81 -6.68 -1.42
N HIS A 221 -19.53 -7.10 -2.44
CA HIS A 221 -20.11 -8.44 -2.47
C HIS A 221 -19.04 -9.45 -2.86
N LYS A 222 -18.99 -10.56 -2.13
CA LYS A 222 -18.16 -11.71 -2.50
C LYS A 222 -18.99 -12.65 -3.36
N PRO A 223 -18.35 -13.47 -4.23
CA PRO A 223 -19.04 -14.59 -4.88
C PRO A 223 -19.70 -15.54 -3.87
N VAL A 224 -19.08 -15.71 -2.68
CA VAL A 224 -19.59 -16.54 -1.58
C VAL A 224 -19.31 -15.87 -0.24
N GLY A 225 -20.29 -15.93 0.67
CA GLY A 225 -20.17 -15.48 2.06
C GLY A 225 -20.71 -14.06 2.29
N GLN A 226 -20.37 -13.50 3.46
CA GLN A 226 -20.85 -12.18 3.86
C GLN A 226 -20.13 -11.05 3.07
N PRO A 227 -20.85 -9.97 2.73
CA PRO A 227 -20.25 -8.76 2.15
C PRO A 227 -19.14 -8.17 3.04
N VAL A 228 -18.16 -7.51 2.42
CA VAL A 228 -17.05 -6.85 3.13
C VAL A 228 -17.31 -5.35 3.21
N PRO A 229 -17.21 -4.73 4.40
CA PRO A 229 -17.23 -3.28 4.54
C PRO A 229 -16.06 -2.61 3.80
N ALA A 230 -16.31 -1.45 3.20
CA ALA A 230 -15.32 -0.66 2.46
C ALA A 230 -15.19 0.77 3.03
N ASP A 231 -15.62 0.96 4.27
CA ASP A 231 -15.74 2.23 5.00
C ASP A 231 -14.88 2.25 6.25
N THR A 232 -13.71 1.59 6.21
CA THR A 232 -12.85 1.36 7.38
C THR A 232 -12.56 2.63 8.19
N PHE A 233 -12.33 3.78 7.55
CA PHE A 233 -12.03 5.05 8.26
C PHE A 233 -13.27 5.78 8.75
N LEU A 234 -14.46 5.34 8.33
CA LEU A 234 -15.75 5.83 8.83
C LEU A 234 -16.20 5.08 10.09
N ASP A 235 -15.57 3.95 10.41
CA ASP A 235 -15.84 3.16 11.60
C ASP A 235 -14.87 3.55 12.75
N PRO A 236 -15.39 4.06 13.89
CA PRO A 236 -14.57 4.47 15.04
C PRO A 236 -13.67 3.38 15.61
N ARG A 237 -13.96 2.09 15.38
CA ARG A 237 -13.10 0.98 15.81
C ARG A 237 -11.70 1.03 15.20
N PHE A 238 -11.57 1.66 14.03
CA PHE A 238 -10.28 1.81 13.34
C PHE A 238 -9.59 3.16 13.62
N ALA A 239 -10.10 3.95 14.57
CA ALA A 239 -9.45 5.19 15.03
C ALA A 239 -7.98 5.02 15.49
N PRO A 240 -7.51 3.85 15.96
CA PRO A 240 -6.09 3.63 16.22
C PRO A 240 -5.19 3.62 14.98
N ILE A 241 -5.74 3.45 13.77
CA ILE A 241 -4.99 3.52 12.51
C ILE A 241 -4.97 4.96 12.01
N SER A 242 -3.78 5.50 11.82
CA SER A 242 -3.56 6.89 11.46
C SER A 242 -3.70 7.14 9.95
N ALA A 243 -3.21 6.23 9.13
CA ALA A 243 -3.23 6.35 7.68
C ALA A 243 -2.98 5.00 6.98
N ILE A 244 -3.35 4.92 5.69
CA ILE A 244 -2.86 3.91 4.76
C ILE A 244 -1.80 4.55 3.86
N TRP A 245 -0.62 3.95 3.78
CA TRP A 245 0.39 4.28 2.79
C TRP A 245 0.29 3.27 1.64
N ALA A 246 -0.44 3.64 0.61
CA ALA A 246 -0.69 2.79 -0.54
C ALA A 246 0.44 2.96 -1.54
N VAL A 247 1.19 1.89 -1.78
CA VAL A 247 2.37 1.91 -2.65
C VAL A 247 2.22 0.91 -3.78
N ASP A 248 2.80 1.25 -4.93
CA ASP A 248 2.93 0.35 -6.05
C ASP A 248 4.40 0.32 -6.48
N ILE A 249 5.19 -0.48 -5.76
CA ILE A 249 6.65 -0.48 -5.82
C ILE A 249 7.19 -1.89 -6.07
N ASP A 250 8.26 -1.98 -6.86
CA ASP A 250 8.91 -3.23 -7.24
C ASP A 250 10.41 -3.04 -7.49
N GLU A 251 11.05 -4.04 -8.09
CA GLU A 251 12.48 -4.01 -8.39
C GLU A 251 12.89 -2.81 -9.24
N PHE A 252 12.01 -2.24 -10.06
CA PHE A 252 12.35 -1.08 -10.88
C PHE A 252 12.57 0.20 -10.06
N ALA A 253 12.11 0.24 -8.81
CA ALA A 253 12.35 1.36 -7.92
C ALA A 253 13.85 1.55 -7.59
N VAL A 254 14.67 0.50 -7.71
CA VAL A 254 16.13 0.60 -7.52
C VAL A 254 16.83 1.29 -8.69
N MET A 255 16.12 1.47 -9.81
CA MET A 255 16.60 2.15 -11.01
C MET A 255 16.20 3.63 -11.05
N ASP A 256 15.92 4.22 -9.88
CA ASP A 256 15.50 5.63 -9.72
C ASP A 256 14.19 5.97 -10.47
N LEU A 257 13.41 4.95 -10.83
CA LEU A 257 12.08 5.13 -11.40
C LEU A 257 11.10 5.45 -10.27
N PRO A 258 10.33 6.55 -10.37
CA PRO A 258 9.44 6.96 -9.30
C PRO A 258 8.34 5.91 -9.08
N ALA A 259 8.34 5.28 -7.90
CA ALA A 259 7.26 4.42 -7.46
C ALA A 259 6.01 5.26 -7.20
N ARG A 260 4.84 4.78 -7.63
CA ARG A 260 3.58 5.48 -7.32
C ARG A 260 3.17 5.15 -5.89
N MET A 261 3.01 6.18 -5.08
CA MET A 261 2.74 6.10 -3.66
C MET A 261 1.77 7.22 -3.27
N VAL A 262 0.76 6.86 -2.49
CA VAL A 262 -0.23 7.81 -1.98
C VAL A 262 -0.50 7.56 -0.50
N VAL A 263 -0.75 8.62 0.25
CA VAL A 263 -1.16 8.50 1.66
C VAL A 263 -2.64 8.81 1.78
N VAL A 264 -3.40 7.95 2.42
CA VAL A 264 -4.81 8.18 2.74
C VAL A 264 -4.92 8.35 4.24
N HIS A 265 -5.27 9.55 4.69
CA HIS A 265 -5.34 9.89 6.12
C HIS A 265 -6.67 9.46 6.72
N ASN A 266 -6.63 8.91 7.93
CA ASN A 266 -7.83 8.65 8.70
C ASN A 266 -8.29 9.93 9.43
N PRO A 267 -9.44 10.54 9.08
CA PRO A 267 -9.92 11.75 9.74
C PRO A 267 -10.28 11.52 11.23
N ASN A 268 -10.53 10.26 11.59
CA ASN A 268 -10.88 9.84 12.95
C ASN A 268 -9.69 9.28 13.74
N ALA A 269 -8.46 9.43 13.23
CA ALA A 269 -7.26 8.94 13.89
C ALA A 269 -7.08 9.54 15.30
N ILE A 270 -6.86 8.69 16.30
CA ILE A 270 -6.50 9.13 17.67
C ILE A 270 -5.17 9.89 17.63
N ASN A 271 -4.22 9.37 16.86
CA ASN A 271 -2.89 9.96 16.67
C ASN A 271 -2.66 10.17 15.16
N PRO A 272 -3.06 11.31 14.58
CA PRO A 272 -2.97 11.51 13.14
C PRO A 272 -1.50 11.59 12.67
N LEU A 273 -1.28 11.03 11.48
CA LEU A 273 -0.03 11.20 10.74
C LEU A 273 0.04 12.64 10.21
N PRO A 274 1.18 13.34 10.35
CA PRO A 274 1.31 14.66 9.73
C PRO A 274 1.21 14.56 8.20
N VAL A 275 0.46 15.47 7.59
CA VAL A 275 0.41 15.62 6.12
C VAL A 275 1.81 16.02 5.63
N GLY A 276 2.26 15.44 4.52
CA GLY A 276 3.60 15.67 3.95
C GLY A 276 4.71 14.83 4.60
N PHE A 277 4.37 13.89 5.49
CA PHE A 277 5.37 13.15 6.24
C PHE A 277 6.04 12.03 5.44
N LEU A 278 5.25 11.10 4.90
CA LEU A 278 5.74 9.93 4.15
C LEU A 278 6.01 10.30 2.67
N PRO A 279 6.95 9.61 2.00
CA PRO A 279 7.17 9.82 0.58
C PRO A 279 5.96 9.35 -0.24
N ALA A 280 5.31 10.29 -0.91
CA ALA A 280 4.13 10.06 -1.73
C ALA A 280 3.92 11.22 -2.71
N GLN A 281 3.39 10.94 -3.91
CA GLN A 281 3.03 12.00 -4.85
C GLN A 281 1.78 12.76 -4.41
N ASP A 282 0.82 12.03 -3.85
CA ASP A 282 -0.47 12.57 -3.46
C ASP A 282 -0.85 12.11 -2.05
N GLU A 283 -1.55 12.98 -1.33
CA GLU A 283 -2.21 12.62 -0.08
C GLU A 283 -3.70 12.94 -0.15
N TYR A 284 -4.51 12.09 0.47
CA TYR A 284 -5.95 12.23 0.52
C TYR A 284 -6.35 12.52 1.96
N VAL A 285 -6.90 13.71 2.18
CA VAL A 285 -7.30 14.21 3.50
C VAL A 285 -8.80 14.39 3.50
N ALA A 286 -9.48 13.68 4.39
CA ALA A 286 -10.92 13.85 4.58
C ALA A 286 -11.19 14.94 5.62
N SER A 287 -12.13 15.83 5.30
CA SER A 287 -12.71 16.78 6.26
C SER A 287 -14.17 16.44 6.50
N VAL A 288 -14.58 16.40 7.77
CA VAL A 288 -15.97 16.19 8.15
C VAL A 288 -16.77 17.43 7.76
N ILE A 289 -17.77 17.26 6.89
CA ILE A 289 -18.74 18.33 6.60
C ILE A 289 -19.88 18.25 7.62
N ASP A 290 -20.42 17.04 7.82
CA ASP A 290 -21.49 16.76 8.78
C ASP A 290 -21.43 15.28 9.25
N ALA A 291 -22.42 14.83 10.01
CA ALA A 291 -22.46 13.48 10.60
C ALA A 291 -22.44 12.33 9.57
N ARG A 292 -22.72 12.58 8.30
CA ARG A 292 -22.80 11.57 7.22
C ARG A 292 -21.96 11.92 5.98
N THR A 293 -21.37 13.12 5.94
CA THR A 293 -20.70 13.62 4.74
C THR A 293 -19.26 14.01 5.04
N TYR A 294 -18.36 13.51 4.21
CA TYR A 294 -16.95 13.86 4.20
C TYR A 294 -16.61 14.50 2.85
N ARG A 295 -15.77 15.54 2.86
CA ARG A 295 -15.07 16.00 1.68
C ARG A 295 -13.69 15.40 1.65
N LEU A 296 -13.35 14.72 0.56
CA LEU A 296 -12.03 14.16 0.36
C LEU A 296 -11.22 15.08 -0.55
N ASP A 297 -10.22 15.74 0.01
CA ASP A 297 -9.34 16.65 -0.71
C ASP A 297 -8.04 15.90 -1.09
N ARG A 298 -7.66 15.97 -2.37
CA ARG A 298 -6.34 15.53 -2.85
C ARG A 298 -5.37 16.69 -2.69
N VAL A 299 -4.28 16.48 -1.95
CA VAL A 299 -3.19 17.44 -1.77
C VAL A 299 -1.90 16.88 -2.34
N GLU A 300 -1.01 17.76 -2.78
CA GLU A 300 0.32 17.37 -3.24
C GLU A 300 1.14 16.84 -2.04
N GLY A 301 1.71 15.66 -2.22
CA GLY A 301 2.50 14.99 -1.19
C GLY A 301 3.97 15.39 -1.22
N ARG A 302 4.74 14.72 -0.36
CA ARG A 302 6.20 14.82 -0.38
C ARG A 302 6.78 13.90 -1.45
N THR A 303 7.08 14.46 -2.62
CA THR A 303 7.85 13.72 -3.64
C THR A 303 9.33 13.64 -3.24
N LEU A 304 9.98 12.54 -3.63
CA LEU A 304 11.45 12.52 -3.71
C LEU A 304 11.86 13.69 -4.63
N ARG A 305 12.88 14.46 -4.25
CA ARG A 305 13.38 15.56 -5.10
C ARG A 305 13.54 15.02 -6.53
N PRO A 306 12.82 15.55 -7.53
CA PRO A 306 13.11 15.19 -8.90
C PRO A 306 14.58 15.52 -9.16
N VAL A 307 15.33 14.57 -9.73
CA VAL A 307 16.60 14.94 -10.38
C VAL A 307 16.23 16.05 -11.36
N GLU A 308 16.86 17.23 -11.24
CA GLU A 308 16.68 18.34 -12.15
C GLU A 308 17.08 17.89 -13.57
N ASN A 309 16.12 17.37 -14.31
CA ASN A 309 16.27 17.20 -15.75
C ASN A 309 16.00 18.56 -16.38
N SER A 310 16.95 19.48 -16.24
CA SER A 310 16.95 20.72 -17.00
C SER A 310 17.26 20.38 -18.46
N VAL A 311 16.23 20.33 -19.30
CA VAL A 311 16.42 20.38 -20.74
C VAL A 311 16.39 21.85 -21.14
N THR A 312 17.56 22.40 -21.47
CA THR A 312 17.64 23.69 -22.14
C THR A 312 17.08 23.50 -23.55
N VAL A 313 15.86 24.00 -23.78
CA VAL A 313 15.31 24.11 -25.12
C VAL A 313 15.90 25.37 -25.74
N GLY A 314 16.75 25.18 -26.76
CA GLY A 314 17.18 26.21 -27.69
C GLY A 314 16.39 26.12 -28.99
#